data_AF-A0A2E4QQU9-F1
#
_entry.id   AF-A0A2E4QQU9-F1
#
_cell.length_a   1.000
_cell.length_b   1.000
_cell.length_c   1.000
_cell.angle_alpha   90.00
_cell.angle_beta   90.00
_cell.angle_gamma   90.00
#
_symmetry.space_group_name_H-M   'P 1'
#
loop_
_entity.id
_entity.type
_entity.pdbx_description
1 polymer ?
#
loop_
_entity_poly.entity_id
_entity_poly.type
_entity_poly.pdbx_seq_one_letter_code
_entity_poly.pdbx_strand_id
1 'polypeptide(L)'
;MDGFAIAAGAITVILSAIVRLIRTDAAWKAVDEGYAGVDHVRDLTGIFEPRALQDVFGPPTMEGGIYKVERAQILAARRWTGWLMGDLKLDMACIVIGVIALIWTPYNALRILLHMLLLGAVIYQVGGWLAATGLMRRRS
;
A
#
# COMPACT_ATOMS: atom_id res chain seq x y z
N MET A 1 16.64 8.12 22.43
CA MET A 1 16.74 7.28 21.22
C MET A 1 18.00 7.68 20.49
N ASP A 2 18.91 6.73 20.31
CA ASP A 2 20.21 6.94 19.68
C ASP A 2 20.04 7.18 18.18
N GLY A 3 20.96 7.90 17.53
CA GLY A 3 20.92 8.15 16.08
C GLY A 3 20.81 6.87 15.25
N PHE A 4 21.33 5.75 15.78
CA PHE A 4 21.19 4.42 15.23
C PHE A 4 19.71 3.96 15.12
N ALA A 5 18.90 4.18 16.15
CA ALA A 5 17.50 3.76 16.15
C ALA A 5 16.66 4.53 15.11
N ILE A 6 16.96 5.81 14.93
CA ILE A 6 16.32 6.66 13.90
C ILE A 6 16.70 6.15 12.51
N ALA A 7 17.99 5.88 12.28
CA ALA A 7 18.47 5.36 11.01
C ALA A 7 17.85 3.99 10.69
N ALA A 8 17.83 3.07 11.65
CA ALA A 8 17.20 1.76 11.50
C ALA A 8 15.71 1.89 11.17
N GLY A 9 14.97 2.71 11.92
CA GLY A 9 13.54 2.93 11.66
C GLY A 9 13.27 3.54 10.29
N ALA A 10 14.08 4.51 9.85
CA ALA A 10 13.97 5.10 8.53
C ALA A 10 14.22 4.08 7.41
N ILE A 11 15.26 3.24 7.55
CA ILE A 11 15.55 2.16 6.60
C ILE A 11 14.38 1.18 6.53
N THR A 12 13.83 0.76 7.67
CA THR A 12 12.67 -0.14 7.71
C THR A 12 11.47 0.46 6.99
N VAL A 13 11.15 1.74 7.23
CA VAL A 13 10.05 2.44 6.55
C VAL A 13 10.28 2.50 5.04
N ILE A 14 11.49 2.84 4.60
CA ILE A 14 11.83 2.91 3.17
C ILE A 14 11.66 1.55 2.51
N LEU A 15 12.25 0.49 3.07
CA LEU A 15 12.16 -0.86 2.50
C LEU A 15 10.71 -1.35 2.44
N SER A 16 9.92 -1.13 3.52
CA SER A 16 8.50 -1.49 3.53
C SER A 16 7.71 -0.73 2.46
N ALA A 17 7.98 0.58 2.29
CA ALA A 17 7.33 1.39 1.28
C ALA A 17 7.69 0.93 -0.15
N ILE A 18 8.96 0.58 -0.41
CA ILE A 18 9.39 0.06 -1.72
C ILE A 18 8.65 -1.23 -2.07
N VAL A 19 8.54 -2.17 -1.13
CA VAL A 19 7.81 -3.42 -1.37
C VAL A 19 6.34 -3.15 -1.70
N ARG A 20 5.69 -2.23 -0.98
CA ARG A 20 4.30 -1.85 -1.24
C ARG A 20 4.13 -1.12 -2.57
N LEU A 21 5.08 -0.27 -2.96
CA LEU A 21 5.10 0.37 -4.28
C LEU A 21 5.13 -0.66 -5.40
N ILE A 22 6.08 -1.60 -5.34
CA ILE A 22 6.24 -2.65 -6.36
C ILE A 22 4.96 -3.49 -6.47
N ARG A 23 4.39 -3.90 -5.33
CA ARG A 23 3.15 -4.69 -5.31
C ARG A 23 1.97 -3.92 -5.91
N THR A 24 1.82 -2.66 -5.53
CA THR A 24 0.70 -1.80 -5.99
C THR A 24 0.84 -1.49 -7.48
N ASP A 25 2.06 -1.20 -7.95
CA ASP A 25 2.36 -0.96 -9.35
C ASP A 25 2.09 -2.20 -10.21
N ALA A 26 2.54 -3.39 -9.77
CA ALA A 26 2.25 -4.64 -10.44
C ALA A 26 0.74 -4.91 -10.55
N ALA A 27 -0.04 -4.60 -9.51
CA ALA A 27 -1.49 -4.73 -9.54
C ALA A 27 -2.13 -3.76 -10.55
N TRP A 28 -1.65 -2.51 -10.61
CA TRP A 28 -2.12 -1.55 -11.63
C TRP A 28 -1.74 -1.96 -13.04
N LYS A 29 -0.55 -2.50 -13.23
CA LYS A 29 -0.09 -3.01 -14.52
C LYS A 29 -0.95 -4.18 -15.00
N ALA A 30 -1.34 -5.09 -14.09
CA ALA A 30 -2.26 -6.18 -14.42
C ALA A 30 -3.64 -5.70 -14.91
N VAL A 31 -4.11 -4.56 -14.39
CA VAL A 31 -5.34 -3.91 -14.85
C VAL A 31 -5.17 -3.35 -16.25
N ASP A 32 -4.08 -2.62 -16.49
CA ASP A 32 -3.82 -2.02 -17.80
C ASP A 32 -3.61 -3.05 -18.91
N GLU A 33 -2.95 -4.15 -18.58
CA GLU A 33 -2.68 -5.26 -19.50
C GLU A 33 -3.89 -6.22 -19.62
N GLY A 34 -4.97 -5.99 -18.86
CA GLY A 34 -6.23 -6.71 -19.00
C GLY A 34 -6.25 -8.13 -18.43
N TYR A 35 -5.34 -8.47 -17.51
CA TYR A 35 -5.30 -9.78 -16.81
C TYR A 35 -5.50 -9.68 -15.29
N ALA A 36 -6.07 -8.58 -14.80
CA ALA A 36 -6.32 -8.38 -13.38
C ALA A 36 -7.24 -9.46 -12.79
N GLY A 37 -6.65 -10.46 -12.13
CA GLY A 37 -7.39 -11.42 -11.30
C GLY A 37 -7.99 -10.83 -10.02
N VAL A 38 -8.76 -11.64 -9.31
CA VAL A 38 -9.44 -11.30 -8.04
C VAL A 38 -8.51 -10.62 -7.04
N ASP A 39 -7.29 -11.14 -6.87
CA ASP A 39 -6.34 -10.61 -5.89
C ASP A 39 -5.88 -9.18 -6.21
N HIS A 40 -5.63 -8.87 -7.50
CA HIS A 40 -5.25 -7.52 -7.91
C HIS A 40 -6.38 -6.51 -7.68
N VAL A 41 -7.60 -6.83 -8.12
CA VAL A 41 -8.75 -5.93 -7.96
C VAL A 41 -9.07 -5.75 -6.48
N ARG A 42 -8.98 -6.81 -5.68
CA ARG A 42 -9.15 -6.75 -4.23
C ARG A 42 -8.12 -5.85 -3.56
N ASP A 43 -6.84 -5.97 -3.91
CA ASP A 43 -5.78 -5.15 -3.33
C ASP A 43 -5.95 -3.66 -3.67
N LEU A 44 -6.36 -3.36 -4.91
CA LEU A 44 -6.54 -1.98 -5.37
C LEU A 44 -7.79 -1.32 -4.80
N THR A 45 -8.90 -2.07 -4.69
CA THR A 45 -10.20 -1.55 -4.23
C THR A 45 -10.37 -1.63 -2.72
N GLY A 46 -9.71 -2.57 -2.06
CA GLY A 46 -9.93 -2.90 -0.65
C GLY A 46 -11.25 -3.64 -0.37
N ILE A 47 -11.89 -4.23 -1.39
CA ILE A 47 -13.10 -5.04 -1.25
C ILE A 47 -12.71 -6.50 -1.03
N PHE A 48 -12.90 -7.01 0.19
CA PHE A 48 -12.39 -8.32 0.59
C PHE A 48 -13.17 -9.52 0.05
N GLU A 49 -14.48 -9.34 -0.17
CA GLU A 49 -15.38 -10.44 -0.54
C GLU A 49 -15.45 -10.58 -2.06
N PRO A 50 -15.16 -11.76 -2.62
CA PRO A 50 -15.25 -12.00 -4.07
C PRO A 50 -16.65 -11.73 -4.63
N ARG A 51 -17.70 -12.00 -3.84
CA ARG A 51 -19.10 -11.71 -4.23
C ARG A 51 -19.34 -10.21 -4.34
N ALA A 52 -18.88 -9.44 -3.36
CA ALA A 52 -18.97 -7.98 -3.40
C ALA A 52 -18.16 -7.37 -4.55
N LEU A 53 -17.05 -8.01 -4.97
CA LEU A 53 -16.32 -7.62 -6.18
C LEU A 53 -17.15 -7.90 -7.44
N GLN A 54 -17.83 -9.03 -7.52
CA GLN A 54 -18.72 -9.36 -8.64
C GLN A 54 -19.95 -8.44 -8.70
N ASP A 55 -20.50 -8.03 -7.56
CA ASP A 55 -21.62 -7.10 -7.52
C ASP A 55 -21.25 -5.72 -8.07
N VAL A 56 -19.99 -5.32 -7.92
CA VAL A 56 -19.48 -4.01 -8.38
C VAL A 56 -18.98 -4.05 -9.82
N PHE A 57 -18.21 -5.09 -10.17
CA PHE A 57 -17.49 -5.17 -11.46
C PHE A 57 -18.07 -6.20 -12.44
N GLY A 58 -19.08 -6.95 -12.03
CA GLY A 58 -19.61 -8.08 -12.79
C GLY A 58 -18.81 -9.37 -12.59
N PRO A 59 -19.30 -10.48 -13.17
CA PRO A 59 -18.62 -11.77 -13.07
C PRO A 59 -17.26 -11.72 -13.79
N PRO A 60 -16.20 -12.34 -13.22
CA PRO A 60 -14.94 -12.50 -13.93
C PRO A 60 -15.10 -13.44 -15.13
N THR A 61 -14.16 -13.39 -16.07
CA THR A 61 -14.13 -14.31 -17.20
C THR A 61 -13.98 -15.76 -16.73
N MET A 62 -14.65 -16.68 -17.44
CA MET A 62 -14.57 -18.12 -17.14
C MET A 62 -13.16 -18.67 -17.29
N GLU A 63 -12.37 -18.11 -18.21
CA GLU A 63 -10.94 -18.35 -18.30
C GLU A 63 -10.21 -17.50 -17.27
N GLY A 64 -9.70 -18.15 -16.22
CA GLY A 64 -8.70 -17.58 -15.31
C GLY A 64 -9.19 -16.62 -14.22
N GLY A 65 -10.50 -16.34 -14.12
CA GLY A 65 -11.02 -15.47 -13.06
C GLY A 65 -10.57 -14.00 -13.19
N ILE A 66 -10.36 -13.55 -14.43
CA ILE A 66 -9.89 -12.21 -14.77
C ILE A 66 -11.08 -11.24 -14.80
N TYR A 67 -10.89 -10.06 -14.23
CA TYR A 67 -11.84 -8.95 -14.31
C TYR A 67 -11.46 -8.02 -15.46
N LYS A 68 -12.41 -7.76 -16.36
CA LYS A 68 -12.27 -6.71 -17.39
C LYS A 68 -12.70 -5.38 -16.80
N VAL A 69 -11.79 -4.75 -16.07
CA VAL A 69 -12.03 -3.48 -15.37
C VAL A 69 -11.06 -2.41 -15.82
N GLU A 70 -11.54 -1.17 -15.86
CA GLU A 70 -10.70 -0.01 -16.17
C GLU A 70 -10.20 0.68 -14.89
N ARG A 71 -9.10 1.43 -14.99
CA ARG A 71 -8.56 2.19 -13.86
C ARG A 71 -9.60 3.11 -13.20
N ALA A 72 -10.43 3.78 -14.00
CA ALA A 72 -11.46 4.68 -13.52
C ALA A 72 -12.52 3.97 -12.65
N GLN A 73 -12.90 2.74 -13.03
CA GLN A 73 -13.87 1.94 -12.29
C GLN A 73 -13.31 1.50 -10.93
N ILE A 74 -12.03 1.08 -10.91
CA ILE A 74 -11.33 0.70 -9.68
C ILE A 74 -11.24 1.90 -8.73
N LEU A 75 -10.88 3.08 -9.24
CA LEU A 75 -10.79 4.29 -8.44
C LEU A 75 -12.15 4.72 -7.86
N ALA A 76 -13.24 4.57 -8.64
CA ALA A 76 -14.59 4.88 -8.18
C ALA A 76 -15.08 3.93 -7.06
N ALA A 77 -14.68 2.66 -7.12
CA ALA A 77 -15.05 1.65 -6.12
C ALA A 77 -14.06 1.55 -4.95
N ARG A 78 -12.98 2.35 -4.95
CA ARG A 78 -11.89 2.26 -3.99
C ARG A 78 -12.34 2.66 -2.59
N ARG A 79 -12.35 1.71 -1.66
CA ARG A 79 -12.65 1.92 -0.25
C ARG A 79 -11.43 2.43 0.51
N TRP A 80 -11.65 2.96 1.71
CA TRP A 80 -10.56 3.43 2.59
C TRP A 80 -9.50 2.33 2.84
N THR A 81 -9.92 1.07 2.91
CA THR A 81 -9.03 -0.09 3.05
C THR A 81 -8.11 -0.28 1.85
N GLY A 82 -8.56 0.04 0.63
CA GLY A 82 -7.75 -0.01 -0.58
C GLY A 82 -6.68 1.10 -0.61
N TRP A 83 -6.96 2.25 0.00
CA TRP A 83 -5.95 3.28 0.23
C TRP A 83 -4.90 2.85 1.25
N LEU A 84 -5.32 2.10 2.29
CA LEU A 84 -4.40 1.57 3.30
C LEU A 84 -3.51 0.44 2.75
N MET A 85 -4.04 -0.39 1.85
CA MET A 85 -3.29 -1.53 1.28
C MET A 85 -2.13 -1.09 0.39
N GLY A 86 -2.29 0.00 -0.36
CA GLY A 86 -1.20 0.55 -1.17
C GLY A 86 -1.63 1.76 -1.96
N ASP A 87 -1.08 2.93 -1.62
CA ASP A 87 -1.22 4.13 -2.44
C ASP A 87 0.16 4.64 -2.82
N LEU A 88 0.38 4.77 -4.14
CA LEU A 88 1.68 5.11 -4.68
C LEU A 88 2.20 6.46 -4.14
N LYS A 89 1.30 7.44 -3.91
CA LYS A 89 1.69 8.75 -3.41
C LYS A 89 2.05 8.71 -1.93
N LEU A 90 1.27 7.99 -1.13
CA LEU A 90 1.53 7.84 0.31
C LEU A 90 2.79 7.02 0.57
N ASP A 91 3.02 5.97 -0.21
CA ASP A 91 4.23 5.15 -0.07
C ASP A 91 5.48 5.93 -0.52
N MET A 92 5.38 6.73 -1.59
CA MET A 92 6.45 7.68 -1.95
C MET A 92 6.70 8.73 -0.87
N ALA A 93 5.65 9.26 -0.24
CA ALA A 93 5.80 10.21 0.87
C ALA A 93 6.55 9.56 2.05
N CYS A 94 6.27 8.29 2.36
CA CYS A 94 7.00 7.54 3.39
C CYS A 94 8.49 7.39 3.06
N ILE A 95 8.83 7.13 1.79
CA ILE A 95 10.22 7.06 1.34
C ILE A 95 10.91 8.42 1.51
N VAL A 96 10.27 9.49 1.06
CA VAL A 96 10.81 10.86 1.19
C VAL A 96 11.06 11.20 2.66
N ILE A 97 10.11 10.90 3.55
CA ILE A 97 10.27 11.11 5.01
C ILE A 97 11.46 10.29 5.54
N GLY A 98 11.60 9.03 5.14
CA GLY A 98 12.74 8.19 5.55
C GLY A 98 14.08 8.74 5.07
N VAL A 99 14.18 9.18 3.82
CA VAL A 99 15.39 9.77 3.25
C VAL A 99 15.76 11.07 3.94
N ILE A 100 14.78 11.96 4.16
CA ILE A 100 14.97 13.20 4.92
C ILE A 100 15.46 12.86 6.33
N ALA A 101 14.87 11.87 7.00
CA ALA A 101 15.31 11.47 8.32
C ALA A 101 16.77 11.00 8.33
N LEU A 102 17.21 10.21 7.35
CA LEU A 102 18.61 9.76 7.26
C LEU A 102 19.60 10.92 7.06
N ILE A 103 19.27 11.87 6.18
CA ILE A 103 20.16 13.00 5.86
C ILE A 103 20.24 14.01 7.02
N TRP A 104 19.11 14.26 7.70
CA TRP A 104 19.02 15.29 8.74
C TRP A 104 19.20 14.78 10.18
N THR A 105 19.29 13.46 10.42
CA THR A 105 19.62 12.88 11.73
C THR A 105 20.86 13.52 12.42
N PRO A 106 21.96 13.88 11.72
CA PRO A 106 23.09 14.54 12.35
C PRO A 106 22.84 16.01 12.73
N TYR A 107 21.82 16.66 12.15
CA TYR A 107 21.50 18.07 12.38
C TYR A 107 20.33 18.18 13.38
N ASN A 108 20.67 18.41 14.65
CA ASN A 108 19.76 18.32 15.80
C ASN A 108 18.54 19.29 15.78
N ALA A 109 18.47 20.22 14.82
CA ALA A 109 17.47 21.29 14.74
C ALA A 109 16.04 20.81 14.45
N LEU A 110 15.86 19.69 13.72
CA LEU A 110 14.53 19.19 13.30
C LEU A 110 14.15 17.86 13.96
N ARG A 111 14.86 17.48 15.03
CA ARG A 111 14.76 16.14 15.63
C ARG A 111 13.32 15.77 16.01
N ILE A 112 12.58 16.65 16.69
CA ILE A 112 11.21 16.34 17.17
C ILE A 112 10.24 16.14 16.00
N LEU A 113 10.30 17.02 14.98
CA LEU A 113 9.44 16.92 13.81
C LEU A 113 9.70 15.64 13.01
N LEU A 114 10.98 15.28 12.80
CA LEU A 114 11.35 14.06 12.09
C LEU A 114 10.89 12.80 12.83
N HIS A 115 10.95 12.78 14.17
CA HIS A 115 10.40 11.68 14.96
C HIS A 115 8.90 11.54 14.78
N MET A 116 8.15 12.64 14.82
CA MET A 116 6.69 12.60 14.60
C MET A 116 6.34 12.09 13.20
N LEU A 117 7.05 12.56 12.17
CA LEU A 117 6.83 12.13 10.79
C LEU A 117 7.17 10.65 10.59
N LEU A 118 8.31 10.19 11.12
CA LEU A 118 8.69 8.77 11.06
C LEU A 118 7.69 7.90 11.81
N LEU A 119 7.25 8.32 12.99
CA LEU A 119 6.26 7.57 13.77
C LEU A 119 4.93 7.47 13.01
N GLY A 120 4.49 8.55 12.38
CA GLY A 120 3.33 8.53 11.48
C GLY A 120 3.51 7.57 10.30
N ALA A 121 4.69 7.59 9.66
CA ALA A 121 5.01 6.68 8.56
C ALA A 121 5.00 5.21 9.02
N VAL A 122 5.58 4.91 10.20
CA VAL A 122 5.53 3.57 10.79
C VAL A 122 4.10 3.13 11.06
N ILE A 123 3.27 3.97 11.68
CA ILE A 123 1.86 3.66 11.93
C ILE A 123 1.12 3.35 10.63
N TYR A 124 1.33 4.16 9.59
CA TYR A 124 0.72 3.94 8.28
C TYR A 124 1.20 2.62 7.64
N GLN A 125 2.50 2.33 7.69
CA GLN A 125 3.06 1.08 7.17
C GLN A 125 2.49 -0.13 7.92
N VAL A 126 2.45 -0.10 9.25
CA VAL A 126 1.86 -1.16 10.09
C VAL A 126 0.36 -1.31 9.79
N GLY A 127 -0.37 -0.21 9.62
CA GLY A 127 -1.77 -0.24 9.20
C GLY A 127 -1.97 -0.97 7.87
N GLY A 128 -1.15 -0.66 6.86
CA GLY A 128 -1.19 -1.35 5.56
C GLY A 128 -0.91 -2.85 5.68
N TRP A 129 0.05 -3.24 6.52
CA TRP A 129 0.33 -4.65 6.83
C TRP A 129 -0.83 -5.34 7.57
N LEU A 130 -1.48 -4.65 8.50
CA LEU A 130 -2.65 -5.19 9.21
C LEU A 130 -3.84 -5.39 8.26
N ALA A 131 -4.07 -4.47 7.34
CA ALA A 131 -5.09 -4.67 6.30
C ALA A 131 -4.74 -5.85 5.37
N ALA A 132 -3.48 -5.98 4.98
CA ALA A 132 -3.00 -7.07 4.15
C ALA A 132 -3.00 -8.44 4.88
N THR A 133 -2.77 -8.48 6.19
CA THR A 133 -2.85 -9.74 6.97
C THR A 133 -4.29 -10.10 7.32
N GLY A 134 -5.15 -9.12 7.57
CA GLY A 134 -6.60 -9.31 7.63
C GLY A 134 -7.16 -9.94 6.35
N LEU A 135 -6.59 -9.58 5.20
CA LEU A 135 -6.86 -10.19 3.89
C LEU A 135 -6.54 -11.68 3.86
N MET A 136 -5.39 -12.09 4.42
CA MET A 136 -4.94 -13.48 4.45
C MET A 136 -5.80 -14.33 5.40
N ARG A 137 -6.17 -13.78 6.57
CA ARG A 137 -6.95 -14.50 7.57
C ARG A 137 -8.39 -14.79 7.15
N ARG A 138 -8.97 -13.98 6.25
CA ARG A 138 -10.29 -14.25 5.65
C ARG A 138 -10.24 -15.18 4.42
N ARG A 139 -9.04 -15.66 4.06
CA ARG A 139 -8.81 -16.59 2.94
C ARG A 139 -8.76 -18.06 3.40
N SER A 140 -8.56 -18.32 4.69
CA SER A 140 -8.58 -19.66 5.34
C SER A 140 -9.93 -19.94 5.96
#